data_AF-A0A963IKC8-F1
#
_entry.id   AF-A0A963IKC8-F1
#
_cell.length_a   1.000
_cell.length_b   1.000
_cell.length_c   1.000
_cell.angle_alpha   90.00
_cell.angle_beta   90.00
_cell.angle_gamma   90.00
#
_symmetry.space_group_name_H-M   'P 1'
#
loop_
_entity.id
_entity.type
_entity.pdbx_description
1 polymer ?
#
loop_
_entity_poly.entity_id
_entity_poly.type
_entity_poly.pdbx_seq_one_letter_code
_entity_poly.pdbx_strand_id
1 'polypeptide(L)' 'MKILWLPAAGCGGCTQSLLGAESRAGVLAQLADAGLHLLLHPGLSEACGDESLALLRAARDGSLSFDVLCVEGALLR' A
#
# COMPACT_ATOMS: atom_id res chain seq x y z
N MET A 1 -3.09 -11.41 -5.25
CA MET A 1 -1.75 -10.81 -5.15
C MET A 1 -1.74 -9.80 -3.99
N LYS A 2 -0.77 -9.91 -3.10
CA LYS A 2 -0.59 -9.08 -1.92
C LYS A 2 0.33 -7.90 -2.24
N ILE A 3 -0.13 -6.68 -1.97
CA ILE A 3 0.59 -5.43 -2.25
C ILE A 3 1.10 -4.82 -0.96
N LEU A 4 2.39 -4.54 -0.91
CA LEU A 4 3.01 -3.65 0.08
C LEU A 4 3.27 -2.30 -0.60
N TRP A 5 2.62 -1.22 -0.15
CA TRP A 5 2.74 0.10 -0.77
C TRP A 5 3.41 1.09 0.17
N LEU A 6 4.59 1.57 -0.23
CA LEU A 6 5.42 2.48 0.56
C LEU A 6 5.47 3.88 -0.08
N PRO A 7 5.22 4.95 0.70
CA PRO A 7 5.55 6.29 0.24
C PRO A 7 7.06 6.49 0.25
N ALA A 8 7.56 7.22 -0.73
CA ALA A 8 8.92 7.69 -0.85
C ALA A 8 8.90 9.22 -0.94
N ALA A 9 9.86 9.84 -1.64
CA ALA A 9 9.82 11.28 -1.87
C ALA A 9 8.73 11.64 -2.89
N GLY A 10 7.51 11.82 -2.39
CA GLY A 10 6.33 12.19 -3.15
C GLY A 10 5.39 13.05 -2.32
N CYS A 11 4.32 13.53 -2.96
CA CYS A 11 3.33 14.41 -2.34
C CYS A 11 2.03 13.70 -1.91
N GLY A 12 1.94 12.37 -2.06
CA GLY A 12 0.70 11.62 -1.85
C GLY A 12 -0.32 11.73 -3.00
N GLY A 13 0.07 12.39 -4.10
CA GLY A 13 -0.80 12.63 -5.25
C GLY A 13 -1.19 11.36 -5.99
N CYS A 14 -0.39 10.29 -5.98
CA CYS A 14 -0.76 9.04 -6.62
C CYS A 14 -1.86 8.34 -5.82
N THR A 15 -1.75 8.32 -4.49
CA THR A 15 -2.82 7.85 -3.61
C THR A 15 -4.10 8.68 -3.77
N GLN A 16 -3.99 10.02 -3.79
CA GLN A 16 -5.18 10.88 -4.00
C GLN A 16 -5.83 10.66 -5.36
N SER A 17 -5.05 10.54 -6.43
CA SER A 17 -5.56 10.23 -7.76
C SER A 17 -6.25 8.87 -7.80
N LEU A 18 -5.73 7.87 -7.09
CA LEU A 18 -6.35 6.56 -6.96
C LEU A 18 -7.71 6.68 -6.25
N LEU A 19 -7.77 7.39 -5.12
CA LEU A 19 -9.03 7.61 -4.38
C LEU A 19 -10.08 8.40 -5.18
N GLY A 20 -9.64 9.30 -6.06
CA GLY A 20 -10.51 10.06 -6.96
C GLY A 20 -11.02 9.28 -8.16
N ALA A 21 -10.60 8.01 -8.35
CA ALA A 21 -11.12 7.18 -9.42
C ALA A 21 -12.62 6.92 -9.20
N GLU A 22 -13.43 7.10 -10.25
CA GLU A 22 -14.87 6.85 -10.25
C GLU A 22 -15.15 5.35 -10.03
N SER A 23 -15.12 4.94 -8.76
CA SER A 23 -15.28 3.56 -8.33
C SER A 23 -16.63 3.37 -7.66
N ARG A 24 -17.52 2.61 -8.31
CA ARG A 24 -18.90 2.41 -7.83
C ARG A 24 -18.98 1.79 -6.42
N ALA A 25 -17.95 1.01 -6.04
CA ALA A 25 -17.84 0.32 -4.75
C ALA A 25 -16.69 0.85 -3.86
N GLY A 26 -15.99 1.91 -4.28
CA GLY A 26 -14.76 2.38 -3.64
C GLY A 26 -13.51 1.65 -4.11
N VAL A 27 -12.34 2.28 -3.95
CA VAL A 27 -11.09 1.82 -4.56
C VAL A 27 -10.55 0.52 -3.96
N LEU A 28 -10.70 0.32 -2.65
CA LEU A 28 -10.25 -0.91 -1.99
C LEU A 28 -11.06 -2.13 -2.44
N ALA A 29 -12.36 -1.96 -2.69
CA ALA A 29 -13.21 -3.01 -3.24
C ALA A 29 -12.80 -3.34 -4.68
N GLN A 30 -12.49 -2.34 -5.51
CA GLN A 30 -11.98 -2.57 -6.86
C GLN A 30 -10.64 -3.30 -6.89
N LEU A 31 -9.72 -2.94 -5.99
CA LEU A 31 -8.46 -3.68 -5.84
C LEU A 31 -8.75 -5.15 -5.50
N ALA A 32 -9.63 -5.41 -4.52
CA ALA A 32 -10.00 -6.77 -4.15
C ALA A 32 -10.64 -7.56 -5.30
N ASP A 33 -11.55 -6.94 -6.08
CA ASP A 33 -12.16 -7.54 -7.27
C ASP A 33 -11.13 -7.87 -8.36
N ALA A 34 -10.06 -7.07 -8.47
CA ALA A 34 -8.91 -7.35 -9.34
C ALA A 34 -7.94 -8.41 -8.75
N GLY A 35 -8.27 -9.01 -7.61
CA GLY A 35 -7.43 -9.95 -6.90
C GLY A 35 -6.21 -9.30 -6.24
N LEU A 36 -6.25 -8.00 -5.98
CA LEU A 36 -5.20 -7.22 -5.31
C LEU A 36 -5.60 -6.97 -3.85
N HIS A 37 -4.79 -7.44 -2.91
CA HIS A 37 -5.01 -7.26 -1.48
C HIS A 37 -3.94 -6.36 -0.89
N LEU A 38 -4.34 -5.22 -0.34
CA LEU A 38 -3.43 -4.27 0.27
C LEU A 38 -3.01 -4.74 1.65
N LEU A 39 -1.73 -5.09 1.82
CA LEU A 39 -1.16 -5.47 3.12
C LEU A 39 -0.91 -4.25 4.00
N LEU A 40 -0.34 -3.21 3.40
CA LEU A 40 -0.02 -1.97 4.10
C LEU A 40 0.05 -0.81 3.11
N HIS A 41 -0.61 0.28 3.47
CA HIS A 41 -0.43 1.62 2.94
C HIS A 41 -0.64 2.63 4.08
N PRO A 42 0.29 3.58 4.33
CA PRO A 42 0.22 4.44 5.51
C PRO A 42 -1.04 5.30 5.64
N GLY A 43 -1.69 5.63 4.53
CA GLY A 43 -2.93 6.42 4.52
C GLY A 43 -4.22 5.63 4.31
N LEU A 44 -4.16 4.31 4.09
CA LEU A 44 -5.35 3.49 3.78
C LEU A 44 -5.51 2.26 4.67
N SER A 45 -4.46 1.83 5.36
CA SER A 45 -4.51 0.67 6.27
C SER A 45 -4.87 1.09 7.69
N GLU A 46 -5.52 0.18 8.41
CA GLU A 46 -5.81 0.35 9.84
C GLU A 46 -4.53 0.29 10.70
N ALA A 47 -3.59 -0.58 10.32
CA ALA A 47 -2.33 -0.74 11.04
C ALA A 47 -1.51 0.56 11.05
N CYS A 48 -1.17 1.04 12.24
CA CYS A 48 -0.48 2.31 12.45
C CYS A 48 0.71 2.20 13.41
N GLY A 49 1.64 3.16 13.36
CA GLY A 49 2.78 3.23 14.28
C GLY A 49 3.60 1.93 14.33
N ASP A 50 3.68 1.33 15.51
CA ASP A 50 4.42 0.09 15.75
C ASP A 50 3.88 -1.11 14.98
N GLU A 51 2.58 -1.15 14.69
CA GLU A 51 1.96 -2.23 13.90
C GLU A 51 2.44 -2.18 12.45
N SER A 52 2.47 -0.98 11.85
CA SER A 52 3.01 -0.78 10.50
C SER A 52 4.49 -1.18 10.46
N LEU A 53 5.27 -0.78 11.47
CA LEU A 53 6.69 -1.15 11.58
C LEU A 53 6.89 -2.66 11.71
N ALA A 54 6.03 -3.35 12.46
CA ALA A 54 6.07 -4.80 12.60
C ALA A 54 5.80 -5.49 11.25
N LEU A 55 4.80 -5.04 10.49
CA LEU A 55 4.51 -5.56 9.15
C LEU A 55 5.69 -5.35 8.18
N LEU A 56 6.33 -4.18 8.22
CA LEU A 56 7.52 -3.89 7.40
C LEU A 56 8.70 -4.78 7.77
N ARG A 57 8.94 -5.00 9.07
CA ARG A 57 10.00 -5.90 9.54
C ARG A 57 9.75 -7.34 9.11
N ALA A 58 8.50 -7.80 9.22
CA ALA A 58 8.05 -9.12 8.78
C ALA A 58 8.16 -9.30 7.26
N ALA A 59 7.86 -8.25 6.48
CA ALA A 59 8.05 -8.29 5.03
C ALA A 59 9.52 -8.38 4.64
N ARG A 60 10.38 -7.62 5.34
CA ARG A 60 11.84 -7.64 5.14
C ARG A 60 12.48 -8.97 5.52
N ASP A 61 12.05 -9.58 6.64
CA ASP A 61 12.60 -10.86 7.10
C ASP A 61 12.00 -12.09 6.39
N GLY A 62 10.95 -11.89 5.59
CA GLY A 62 10.31 -12.94 4.80
C GLY A 62 9.22 -13.72 5.55
N SER A 63 8.95 -13.42 6.82
CA SER A 63 7.85 -14.02 7.58
C SER A 63 6.47 -13.56 7.07
N LEU A 64 6.41 -12.37 6.44
CA LEU A 64 5.25 -11.89 5.69
C LEU A 64 5.59 -11.81 4.21
N SER A 65 5.11 -12.77 3.41
CA SER A 65 5.28 -12.70 1.95
C SER A 65 4.37 -11.63 1.31
N PHE A 66 4.83 -11.05 0.21
CA PHE A 66 4.04 -10.17 -0.65
C PHE A 66 4.44 -10.39 -2.11
N ASP A 67 3.56 -10.01 -3.03
CA ASP A 67 3.76 -10.25 -4.47
C ASP A 67 4.22 -8.97 -5.20
N VAL A 68 3.79 -7.80 -4.71
CA VAL A 68 4.08 -6.51 -5.33
C VAL A 68 4.57 -5.50 -4.28
N LEU A 69 5.73 -4.90 -4.53
CA LEU A 69 6.18 -3.70 -3.83
C LEU A 69 5.81 -2.48 -4.67
N CYS A 70 4.83 -1.71 -4.21
CA CYS A 70 4.48 -0.43 -4.81
C CYS A 70 5.26 0.68 -4.10
N VAL A 71 5.93 1.55 -4.87
CA VAL A 71 6.67 2.70 -4.36
C VAL A 71 6.04 3.96 -4.94
N GLU A 72 5.55 4.84 -4.07
CA GLU A 72 4.97 6.12 -4.47
C GLU A 72 5.98 7.26 -4.26
N GLY A 73 6.49 7.81 -5.35
CA GLY A 73 7.48 8.89 -5.33
C GLY A 73 8.89 8.40 -5.67
N ALA A 74 9.87 9.31 -5.55
CA ALA A 74 11.25 9.03 -5.91
C ALA A 74 12.05 8.40 -4.75
N LEU A 75 12.96 7.48 -5.10
CA LEU A 75 14.00 6.99 -4.18
C LEU A 75 15.16 7.99 -4.19
N LEU A 76 15.29 8.76 -3.10
CA LEU A 76 16.39 9.69 -2.89
C LEU A 76 17.67 8.93 -2.50
N ARG A 77 18.83 9.56 -2.70
CA ARG A 77 20.15 9.00 -2.43
C ARG A 77 20.78 9.61 -1.19
#